data_AF-A0A9Q1RER9-F1
#
_entry.id   AF-A0A9Q1RER9-F1
#
_cell.length_a   1.000
_cell.length_b   1.000
_cell.length_c   1.000
_cell.angle_alpha   90.00
_cell.angle_beta   90.00
_cell.angle_gamma   90.00
#
_symmetry.space_group_name_H-M   'P 1'
#
loop_
_entity.id
_entity.type
_entity.pdbx_description
1 polymer ?
#
loop_
_entity_poly.entity_id
_entity_poly.type
_entity_poly.pdbx_seq_one_letter_code
_entity_poly.pdbx_strand_id
1 'polypeptide(L)'
;MRAPTSLSLGSSADSSQKDARRSDVSDEEQRQRVPVADLLAIQGMIPSGPLGGGVLKTKKRKILDIYRKQKLDQSICSLPVNMEEVPPVTQLSVIEPLAFVVPDSEEEAILNDKHNPEGDADFLEDESTKIFARKVADHYSARTNQTLEEREASPIIHLKKLNNWIKSVLIQLYAKRGDAVLGLACGKGGDLIKWDKANVGYYVGIDIADGSIEDCRTCYNGEADHHQRCKKFSFPARLMCGDCYEVRLDWVLEDDAPFDVCSCQFAMHYSWSTEARARRALANVSALLRPGGIFIGTMPDANVIVKKLREAEGLEFGNSVYWIRFDEELSQKKFKSSDPFGIKYKVHLEDAVDCPEWIVPFYVSKALAEEYDFELVFVKKNHIFVEEYMKKPEFIELMRRLGALGDGNQDRSTLSPDEWEVAYLYLAFVLRKRGQPDQTRKNPRRDKGKMHLTKDDIENGVTVCDAGCGTGCLSIPLAKEGAVVSASDISASIVAEAQKQAQEELFKTKDDQSPAPVMPKFEVKDLESLDGKYDTVVCLDVMIHYSQSKADGMIAHLASVAENRLTLSFASKTFYYDLLKRIGELFPRPSKATRAYLHAEADVEKALQKAGLKIRKRGLIATQFYFAKLVEAVPA
;
A
#
# COMPACT_ATOMS: atom_id res chain seq x y z
N MET A 1 -60.85 -10.81 34.13
CA MET A 1 -61.48 -9.47 34.08
C MET A 1 -61.75 -9.10 32.62
N ARG A 2 -62.33 -7.94 32.33
CA ARG A 2 -62.90 -7.61 30.99
C ARG A 2 -61.83 -7.21 29.95
N ALA A 3 -62.18 -7.39 28.67
CA ALA A 3 -61.68 -6.65 27.50
C ALA A 3 -62.55 -5.35 27.31
N PRO A 4 -62.64 -4.63 26.16
CA PRO A 4 -61.95 -4.76 24.86
C PRO A 4 -61.54 -3.42 24.16
N THR A 5 -61.05 -3.52 22.91
CA THR A 5 -61.20 -2.62 21.72
C THR A 5 -61.35 -1.08 21.84
N SER A 6 -60.41 -0.39 21.17
CA SER A 6 -60.56 0.70 20.16
C SER A 6 -61.85 1.55 20.01
N LEU A 7 -61.65 2.88 19.93
CA LEU A 7 -62.27 3.91 19.03
C LEU A 7 -61.21 5.05 18.91
N SER A 8 -60.88 5.76 17.81
CA SER A 8 -61.51 6.18 16.53
C SER A 8 -62.09 7.60 16.54
N LEU A 9 -62.08 8.27 15.36
CA LEU A 9 -62.54 9.64 15.03
C LEU A 9 -61.52 10.77 15.33
N GLY A 10 -61.33 11.79 14.48
CA GLY A 10 -61.77 11.93 13.08
C GLY A 10 -61.94 13.38 12.58
N SER A 11 -61.92 13.57 11.25
CA SER A 11 -62.27 14.81 10.52
C SER A 11 -61.25 15.97 10.63
N SER A 12 -61.18 16.96 9.72
CA SER A 12 -61.90 17.23 8.44
C SER A 12 -61.10 18.21 7.55
N ALA A 13 -61.57 18.41 6.29
CA ALA A 13 -61.28 19.55 5.39
C ALA A 13 -59.82 19.70 4.92
N ASP A 14 -59.45 20.15 3.73
CA ASP A 14 -60.01 20.53 2.42
C ASP A 14 -58.76 20.95 1.59
N SER A 15 -58.73 21.29 0.30
CA SER A 15 -59.73 21.42 -0.77
C SER A 15 -59.03 21.29 -2.14
N SER A 16 -59.82 21.15 -3.22
CA SER A 16 -59.53 21.47 -4.65
C SER A 16 -58.11 21.25 -5.22
N GLN A 17 -57.90 20.35 -6.20
CA GLN A 17 -58.38 20.35 -7.61
C GLN A 17 -57.78 21.42 -8.55
N LYS A 18 -57.38 20.92 -9.75
CA LYS A 18 -57.37 21.58 -11.08
C LYS A 18 -56.28 22.63 -11.36
N ASP A 19 -55.86 22.86 -12.62
CA ASP A 19 -56.12 22.11 -13.87
C ASP A 19 -54.93 22.25 -14.85
N ALA A 20 -54.89 21.39 -15.87
CA ALA A 20 -53.87 21.43 -16.92
C ALA A 20 -54.21 22.40 -18.08
N ARG A 21 -53.21 22.81 -18.88
CA ARG A 21 -53.37 23.17 -20.31
C ARG A 21 -52.06 23.16 -21.11
N ARG A 22 -52.20 22.96 -22.44
CA ARG A 22 -51.15 22.99 -23.48
C ARG A 22 -51.22 24.27 -24.31
N SER A 23 -50.08 24.70 -24.87
CA SER A 23 -49.86 25.16 -26.27
C SER A 23 -48.34 25.45 -26.39
N ASP A 24 -47.55 25.03 -27.39
CA ASP A 24 -47.68 24.90 -28.86
C ASP A 24 -47.47 26.23 -29.64
N VAL A 25 -46.91 26.12 -30.87
CA VAL A 25 -46.31 27.19 -31.75
C VAL A 25 -44.87 27.58 -31.30
N SER A 26 -43.75 27.37 -32.02
CA SER A 26 -43.36 27.34 -33.47
C SER A 26 -43.07 28.75 -34.06
N ASP A 27 -42.17 29.03 -35.03
CA ASP A 27 -41.36 28.23 -35.98
C ASP A 27 -40.05 28.96 -36.44
N GLU A 28 -39.17 28.22 -37.16
CA GLU A 28 -38.15 28.63 -38.19
C GLU A 28 -36.99 29.63 -37.92
N GLU A 29 -35.78 29.54 -38.55
CA GLU A 29 -35.09 28.40 -39.23
C GLU A 29 -33.72 28.15 -38.51
N GLN A 30 -32.47 28.31 -39.00
CA GLN A 30 -31.85 28.51 -40.33
C GLN A 30 -30.53 27.69 -40.48
N ARG A 31 -30.15 27.49 -41.74
CA ARG A 31 -28.97 26.80 -42.32
C ARG A 31 -27.61 27.40 -41.88
N GLN A 32 -26.44 26.76 -42.12
CA GLN A 32 -26.04 25.96 -43.28
C GLN A 32 -24.88 24.97 -43.02
N ARG A 33 -24.55 24.10 -44.00
CA ARG A 33 -23.59 22.97 -43.90
C ARG A 33 -22.28 23.19 -44.70
N VAL A 34 -21.17 22.70 -44.13
CA VAL A 34 -20.14 21.79 -44.71
C VAL A 34 -19.74 21.96 -46.20
N PRO A 35 -18.44 22.16 -46.51
CA PRO A 35 -17.69 21.07 -47.18
C PRO A 35 -16.24 20.85 -46.69
N VAL A 36 -15.57 19.86 -47.28
CA VAL A 36 -14.23 19.33 -46.99
C VAL A 36 -13.36 19.41 -48.26
N ALA A 37 -12.02 19.38 -48.09
CA ALA A 37 -10.97 18.93 -49.04
C ALA A 37 -10.01 19.97 -49.69
N ASP A 38 -8.78 19.47 -49.89
CA ASP A 38 -7.72 19.76 -50.86
C ASP A 38 -7.05 21.14 -51.03
N LEU A 39 -5.73 21.17 -50.74
CA LEU A 39 -4.60 21.54 -51.63
C LEU A 39 -3.29 21.58 -50.79
N LEU A 40 -2.43 20.56 -50.80
CA LEU A 40 -1.35 20.24 -51.76
C LEU A 40 -0.21 21.28 -51.95
N ALA A 41 0.97 20.88 -51.45
CA ALA A 41 2.31 21.04 -52.03
C ALA A 41 2.96 22.42 -52.29
N ILE A 42 4.04 22.68 -51.53
CA ILE A 42 5.29 23.28 -52.04
C ILE A 42 6.48 22.42 -51.56
N GLN A 43 7.41 22.09 -52.46
CA GLN A 43 8.71 21.40 -52.21
C GLN A 43 9.83 22.44 -52.19
N GLY A 44 11.02 22.31 -51.57
CA GLY A 44 11.69 21.29 -50.73
C GLY A 44 13.08 21.88 -50.30
N MET A 45 14.27 21.26 -50.36
CA MET A 45 14.75 19.90 -50.66
C MET A 45 16.22 19.72 -50.14
N ILE A 46 16.53 18.67 -49.36
CA ILE A 46 17.78 17.81 -49.45
C ILE A 46 19.17 18.45 -49.07
N PRO A 47 20.23 17.73 -48.56
CA PRO A 47 20.41 16.27 -48.27
C PRO A 47 20.93 15.86 -46.85
N SER A 48 20.68 14.57 -46.52
CA SER A 48 21.55 13.57 -45.82
C SER A 48 22.25 13.80 -44.45
N GLY A 49 22.10 12.82 -43.54
CA GLY A 49 23.07 12.50 -42.47
C GLY A 49 22.47 11.89 -41.19
N PRO A 50 22.71 10.61 -40.83
CA PRO A 50 22.12 9.98 -39.65
C PRO A 50 23.05 9.92 -38.42
N LEU A 51 22.52 10.22 -37.24
CA LEU A 51 23.09 9.82 -35.93
C LEU A 51 21.95 9.32 -35.02
N GLY A 52 22.25 8.32 -34.18
CA GLY A 52 21.23 7.50 -33.51
C GLY A 52 20.75 7.99 -32.14
N GLY A 53 19.52 7.61 -31.79
CA GLY A 53 18.90 7.84 -30.48
C GLY A 53 17.72 6.89 -30.26
N GLY A 54 17.99 5.66 -29.85
CA GLY A 54 16.97 4.60 -29.74
C GLY A 54 16.10 4.72 -28.49
N VAL A 55 14.88 5.27 -28.63
CA VAL A 55 13.88 5.29 -27.55
C VAL A 55 13.15 3.93 -27.47
N LEU A 56 13.36 3.17 -26.39
CA LEU A 56 12.69 1.87 -26.18
C LEU A 56 11.20 2.02 -25.81
N LYS A 57 10.32 2.13 -26.82
CA LYS A 57 8.87 1.98 -26.63
C LYS A 57 8.44 0.50 -26.51
N THR A 58 8.78 -0.17 -25.40
CA THR A 58 8.35 -1.55 -25.12
C THR A 58 8.16 -1.88 -23.63
N LYS A 59 6.90 -1.91 -23.15
CA LYS A 59 6.48 -2.77 -22.02
C LYS A 59 5.14 -3.52 -22.26
N LYS A 60 4.08 -2.86 -22.76
CA LYS A 60 2.74 -3.47 -22.95
C LYS A 60 2.71 -4.83 -23.70
N ARG A 61 3.54 -5.05 -24.73
CA ARG A 61 3.47 -6.26 -25.58
C ARG A 61 3.66 -7.58 -24.82
N LYS A 62 4.39 -7.60 -23.70
CA LYS A 62 4.71 -8.86 -22.99
C LYS A 62 3.48 -9.64 -22.53
N ILE A 63 2.42 -8.97 -22.07
CA ILE A 63 1.23 -9.65 -21.53
C ILE A 63 0.47 -10.37 -22.66
N LEU A 64 0.24 -9.70 -23.79
CA LEU A 64 -0.38 -10.31 -24.98
C LEU A 64 0.53 -11.36 -25.66
N ASP A 65 1.85 -11.16 -25.66
CA ASP A 65 2.81 -12.15 -26.19
C ASP A 65 2.83 -13.45 -25.36
N ILE A 66 2.50 -13.40 -24.06
CA ILE A 66 2.38 -14.60 -23.21
C ILE A 66 1.19 -15.46 -23.67
N TYR A 67 0.03 -14.86 -23.93
CA TYR A 67 -1.12 -15.56 -24.51
C TYR A 67 -0.85 -16.11 -25.91
N ARG A 68 -0.09 -15.37 -26.74
CA ARG A 68 0.15 -15.74 -28.15
C ARG A 68 1.26 -16.78 -28.36
N LYS A 69 2.13 -17.03 -27.37
CA LYS A 69 3.27 -17.96 -27.48
C LYS A 69 3.01 -19.40 -27.05
N GLN A 70 1.82 -19.73 -26.55
CA GLN A 70 1.42 -21.12 -26.24
C GLN A 70 0.69 -21.79 -27.41
N LYS A 71 1.25 -21.74 -28.62
CA LYS A 71 0.82 -22.62 -29.70
C LYS A 71 1.69 -23.87 -29.76
N LEU A 72 1.02 -25.02 -29.82
CA LEU A 72 1.61 -26.35 -29.88
C LEU A 72 2.49 -26.49 -31.14
N ASP A 73 3.69 -27.04 -30.99
CA ASP A 73 4.47 -27.53 -32.13
C ASP A 73 3.97 -28.92 -32.53
N GLN A 74 3.69 -29.13 -33.81
CA GLN A 74 3.14 -30.37 -34.35
C GLN A 74 4.18 -31.08 -35.22
N SER A 75 5.08 -31.84 -34.59
CA SER A 75 5.92 -32.79 -35.32
C SER A 75 6.21 -34.09 -34.54
N ILE A 76 5.67 -35.19 -35.07
CA ILE A 76 6.30 -36.50 -35.34
C ILE A 76 5.17 -37.53 -35.57
N CYS A 77 5.30 -38.36 -36.60
CA CYS A 77 4.25 -39.29 -37.02
C CYS A 77 4.57 -40.76 -36.73
N SER A 78 3.51 -41.49 -36.33
CA SER A 78 3.18 -42.88 -36.72
C SER A 78 3.95 -44.09 -36.14
N LEU A 79 3.16 -45.15 -35.94
CA LEU A 79 3.46 -46.59 -35.73
C LEU A 79 3.50 -47.10 -34.27
N PRO A 80 2.98 -48.32 -33.98
CA PRO A 80 1.93 -49.10 -34.66
C PRO A 80 0.79 -49.52 -33.69
N VAL A 81 -0.05 -50.48 -34.08
CA VAL A 81 -1.28 -50.91 -33.38
C VAL A 81 -1.01 -51.92 -32.24
N ASN A 82 -1.86 -51.89 -31.21
CA ASN A 82 -1.99 -52.80 -30.05
C ASN A 82 -0.89 -52.77 -28.97
N MET A 83 -1.03 -51.83 -28.03
CA MET A 83 -0.90 -52.07 -26.58
C MET A 83 -1.69 -50.98 -25.82
N GLU A 84 -2.37 -51.33 -24.74
CA GLU A 84 -2.93 -50.34 -23.79
C GLU A 84 -1.92 -50.06 -22.69
N GLU A 85 -1.30 -48.88 -22.71
CA GLU A 85 -0.55 -48.34 -21.57
C GLU A 85 -1.34 -47.20 -20.91
N VAL A 86 -1.51 -47.28 -19.59
CA VAL A 86 -2.09 -46.19 -18.79
C VAL A 86 -0.98 -45.17 -18.52
N PRO A 87 -1.10 -43.88 -18.92
CA PRO A 87 -0.01 -42.93 -18.77
C PRO A 87 0.37 -42.66 -17.29
N PRO A 88 1.67 -42.55 -16.97
CA PRO A 88 2.10 -42.16 -15.64
C PRO A 88 1.70 -40.71 -15.32
N VAL A 89 1.13 -40.48 -14.14
CA VAL A 89 0.56 -39.18 -13.72
C VAL A 89 1.66 -38.18 -13.30
N THR A 90 2.55 -37.85 -14.23
CA THR A 90 3.64 -36.87 -14.05
C THR A 90 3.88 -36.00 -15.31
N GLN A 91 2.80 -35.61 -16.00
CA GLN A 91 2.86 -34.44 -16.87
C GLN A 91 2.63 -33.16 -16.07
N LEU A 92 3.55 -32.19 -16.16
CA LEU A 92 3.26 -30.80 -15.83
C LEU A 92 2.34 -30.22 -16.91
N SER A 93 1.04 -30.48 -16.80
CA SER A 93 0.04 -29.76 -17.58
C SER A 93 0.11 -28.27 -17.25
N VAL A 94 0.27 -27.43 -18.27
CA VAL A 94 0.06 -25.99 -18.12
C VAL A 94 -1.43 -25.78 -17.88
N ILE A 95 -1.81 -25.61 -16.61
CA ILE A 95 -3.19 -25.37 -16.21
C ILE A 95 -3.59 -23.99 -16.73
N GLU A 96 -4.53 -23.95 -17.69
CA GLU A 96 -5.21 -22.71 -18.07
C GLU A 96 -5.80 -22.07 -16.81
N PRO A 97 -5.60 -20.76 -16.56
CA PRO A 97 -5.98 -20.13 -15.30
C PRO A 97 -7.51 -20.01 -15.18
N LEU A 98 -8.14 -21.08 -14.70
CA LEU A 98 -9.59 -21.27 -14.54
C LEU A 98 -10.33 -20.05 -14.00
N ALA A 99 -9.67 -19.24 -13.16
CA ALA A 99 -10.24 -18.01 -12.62
C ALA A 99 -10.80 -17.05 -13.70
N PHE A 100 -10.19 -16.93 -14.89
CA PHE A 100 -10.50 -15.87 -15.86
C PHE A 100 -10.91 -16.38 -17.25
N VAL A 101 -11.78 -15.60 -17.92
CA VAL A 101 -12.19 -15.84 -19.31
C VAL A 101 -11.26 -15.05 -20.26
N VAL A 102 -10.87 -15.64 -21.38
CA VAL A 102 -10.12 -14.98 -22.47
C VAL A 102 -11.00 -13.85 -23.07
N PRO A 103 -10.48 -12.66 -23.38
CA PRO A 103 -11.30 -11.57 -23.90
C PRO A 103 -11.61 -11.76 -25.38
N ASP A 104 -12.77 -11.27 -25.82
CA ASP A 104 -13.16 -11.26 -27.23
C ASP A 104 -12.33 -10.24 -28.04
N SER A 105 -12.28 -10.43 -29.38
CA SER A 105 -11.41 -9.64 -30.27
C SER A 105 -11.71 -8.13 -30.31
N GLU A 106 -12.88 -7.71 -29.84
CA GLU A 106 -13.22 -6.28 -29.69
C GLU A 106 -12.70 -5.70 -28.36
N GLU A 107 -12.60 -6.50 -27.30
CA GLU A 107 -11.97 -6.08 -26.03
C GLU A 107 -10.43 -5.99 -26.15
N GLU A 108 -9.79 -6.80 -27.02
CA GLU A 108 -8.37 -6.65 -27.38
C GLU A 108 -8.04 -5.22 -27.88
N ALA A 109 -8.96 -4.56 -28.58
CA ALA A 109 -8.73 -3.20 -29.10
C ALA A 109 -8.68 -2.16 -27.96
N ILE A 110 -9.63 -2.23 -27.03
CA ILE A 110 -9.77 -1.30 -25.90
C ILE A 110 -8.59 -1.42 -24.93
N LEU A 111 -8.09 -2.65 -24.72
CA LEU A 111 -6.91 -2.94 -23.89
C LEU A 111 -5.62 -2.24 -24.36
N ASN A 112 -5.50 -1.92 -25.65
CA ASN A 112 -4.31 -1.27 -26.18
C ASN A 112 -4.25 0.23 -25.82
N ASP A 113 -5.38 0.92 -25.76
CA ASP A 113 -5.46 2.39 -25.70
C ASP A 113 -5.15 2.98 -24.32
N LYS A 114 -5.58 2.34 -23.23
CA LYS A 114 -5.28 2.77 -21.85
C LYS A 114 -3.79 2.63 -21.50
N HIS A 115 -2.96 3.63 -21.80
CA HIS A 115 -1.56 3.70 -21.37
C HIS A 115 -1.21 5.13 -20.96
N ASN A 116 -1.05 5.37 -19.66
CA ASN A 116 -0.27 6.53 -19.20
C ASN A 116 1.23 6.18 -19.34
N PRO A 117 2.04 6.92 -20.11
CA PRO A 117 3.49 6.76 -20.16
C PRO A 117 4.23 7.53 -19.06
N GLU A 118 3.54 8.40 -18.32
CA GLU A 118 4.08 9.16 -17.18
C GLU A 118 3.86 8.35 -15.89
N GLY A 119 4.93 8.11 -15.13
CA GLY A 119 4.94 7.17 -14.01
C GLY A 119 4.57 7.81 -12.66
N ASP A 120 3.97 7.00 -11.78
CA ASP A 120 3.63 7.30 -10.37
C ASP A 120 2.83 8.58 -10.09
N ALA A 121 2.28 9.25 -11.10
CA ALA A 121 1.41 10.42 -10.96
C ALA A 121 -0.08 10.02 -10.94
N ASP A 122 -0.77 10.44 -9.87
CA ASP A 122 -2.23 10.61 -9.75
C ASP A 122 -3.11 9.42 -10.18
N PHE A 123 -2.82 8.24 -9.63
CA PHE A 123 -3.90 7.28 -9.31
C PHE A 123 -4.66 7.81 -8.09
N LEU A 124 -5.61 8.73 -8.32
CA LEU A 124 -6.59 9.12 -7.31
C LEU A 124 -7.39 7.87 -6.90
N GLU A 125 -7.22 7.41 -5.66
CA GLU A 125 -8.03 6.33 -5.11
C GLU A 125 -9.49 6.79 -4.96
N ASP A 126 -10.42 5.85 -5.11
CA ASP A 126 -11.79 6.09 -4.64
C ASP A 126 -11.87 5.96 -3.12
N GLU A 127 -12.77 6.73 -2.51
CA GLU A 127 -13.04 6.69 -1.06
C GLU A 127 -13.40 5.27 -0.58
N SER A 128 -13.97 4.43 -1.45
CA SER A 128 -14.32 3.05 -1.09
C SER A 128 -13.07 2.22 -0.74
N THR A 129 -11.96 2.43 -1.47
CA THR A 129 -10.69 1.73 -1.26
C THR A 129 -10.11 2.05 0.12
N LYS A 130 -10.10 3.34 0.52
CA LYS A 130 -9.65 3.76 1.86
C LYS A 130 -10.59 3.26 2.98
N ILE A 131 -11.91 3.29 2.75
CA ILE A 131 -12.92 2.72 3.66
C ILE A 131 -12.73 1.21 3.85
N PHE A 132 -12.43 0.45 2.79
CA PHE A 132 -12.17 -0.99 2.90
C PHE A 132 -10.85 -1.29 3.60
N ALA A 133 -9.77 -0.56 3.28
CA ALA A 133 -8.48 -0.68 3.97
C ALA A 133 -8.65 -0.43 5.49
N ARG A 134 -9.44 0.59 5.87
CA ARG A 134 -9.77 0.80 7.28
C ARG A 134 -10.56 -0.34 7.89
N LYS A 135 -11.61 -0.85 7.22
CA LYS A 135 -12.44 -1.94 7.77
C LYS A 135 -11.65 -3.20 8.06
N VAL A 136 -10.57 -3.47 7.31
CA VAL A 136 -9.58 -4.51 7.63
C VAL A 136 -8.75 -4.13 8.88
N ALA A 137 -8.24 -2.90 8.95
CA ALA A 137 -7.45 -2.43 10.09
C ALA A 137 -8.24 -2.39 11.43
N ASP A 138 -9.50 -1.94 11.41
CA ASP A 138 -10.39 -1.97 12.57
C ASP A 138 -10.75 -3.40 12.97
N HIS A 139 -11.03 -4.29 12.00
CA HIS A 139 -11.25 -5.72 12.28
C HIS A 139 -10.07 -6.33 13.05
N TYR A 140 -8.84 -6.09 12.61
CA TYR A 140 -7.65 -6.64 13.30
C TYR A 140 -7.30 -5.91 14.60
N SER A 141 -7.65 -4.63 14.75
CA SER A 141 -7.43 -3.86 16.00
C SER A 141 -8.45 -4.17 17.09
N ALA A 142 -9.72 -4.43 16.73
CA ALA A 142 -10.80 -4.69 17.68
C ALA A 142 -10.73 -6.08 18.33
N ARG A 143 -9.94 -7.01 17.76
CA ARG A 143 -9.75 -8.34 18.31
C ARG A 143 -8.79 -8.31 19.49
N THR A 144 -9.17 -8.89 20.61
CA THR A 144 -8.30 -9.08 21.78
C THR A 144 -7.20 -10.13 21.51
N ASN A 145 -6.21 -10.22 22.41
CA ASN A 145 -5.35 -11.40 22.49
C ASN A 145 -6.11 -12.54 23.17
N GLN A 146 -6.12 -13.71 22.53
CA GLN A 146 -6.60 -14.94 23.15
C GLN A 146 -5.52 -15.46 24.13
N THR A 147 -5.93 -15.83 25.35
CA THR A 147 -5.12 -16.64 26.27
C THR A 147 -4.77 -17.99 25.65
N LEU A 148 -3.83 -18.73 26.26
CA LEU A 148 -3.50 -20.09 25.80
C LEU A 148 -4.73 -21.02 25.84
N GLU A 149 -5.59 -20.88 26.85
CA GLU A 149 -6.79 -21.71 27.03
C GLU A 149 -7.86 -21.39 25.98
N GLU A 150 -8.19 -20.11 25.77
CA GLU A 150 -9.11 -19.68 24.71
C GLU A 150 -8.59 -20.05 23.31
N ARG A 151 -7.26 -20.00 23.12
CA ARG A 151 -6.63 -20.39 21.86
C ARG A 151 -6.77 -21.89 21.60
N GLU A 152 -6.51 -22.74 22.59
CA GLU A 152 -6.63 -24.19 22.46
C GLU A 152 -8.10 -24.66 22.38
N ALA A 153 -9.04 -23.90 22.93
CA ALA A 153 -10.48 -24.13 22.79
C ALA A 153 -11.07 -23.73 21.41
N SER A 154 -10.27 -23.10 20.53
CA SER A 154 -10.71 -22.57 19.24
C SER A 154 -11.15 -23.68 18.26
N PRO A 155 -12.31 -23.58 17.57
CA PRO A 155 -12.80 -24.62 16.66
C PRO A 155 -11.84 -25.00 15.51
N ILE A 156 -10.94 -24.09 15.15
CA ILE A 156 -9.94 -24.27 14.08
C ILE A 156 -8.50 -24.38 14.62
N ILE A 157 -8.32 -24.89 15.84
CA ILE A 157 -7.00 -24.96 16.48
C ILE A 157 -5.99 -25.79 15.67
N HIS A 158 -6.39 -26.84 14.96
CA HIS A 158 -5.47 -27.65 14.15
C HIS A 158 -5.07 -26.93 12.87
N LEU A 159 -6.00 -26.23 12.21
CA LEU A 159 -5.70 -25.28 11.13
C LEU A 159 -4.74 -24.16 11.60
N LYS A 160 -4.97 -23.58 12.77
CA LYS A 160 -4.07 -22.57 13.39
C LYS A 160 -2.67 -23.15 13.65
N LYS A 161 -2.56 -24.44 14.01
CA LYS A 161 -1.28 -25.15 14.19
C LYS A 161 -0.62 -25.51 12.84
N LEU A 162 -1.39 -25.96 11.84
CA LEU A 162 -0.93 -26.26 10.48
C LEU A 162 -0.40 -25.01 9.77
N ASN A 163 -1.14 -23.91 9.79
CA ASN A 163 -0.69 -22.64 9.20
C ASN A 163 0.58 -22.13 9.89
N ASN A 164 0.72 -22.34 11.21
CA ASN A 164 1.98 -22.07 11.91
C ASN A 164 3.13 -22.99 11.47
N TRP A 165 2.87 -24.27 11.18
CA TRP A 165 3.86 -25.19 10.62
C TRP A 165 4.30 -24.75 9.21
N ILE A 166 3.36 -24.47 8.30
CA ILE A 166 3.65 -24.01 6.92
C ILE A 166 4.56 -22.77 6.96
N LYS A 167 4.21 -21.76 7.76
CA LYS A 167 5.06 -20.56 7.93
C LYS A 167 6.42 -20.87 8.55
N SER A 168 6.51 -21.81 9.48
CA SER A 168 7.78 -22.20 10.10
C SER A 168 8.71 -22.92 9.12
N VAL A 169 8.16 -23.82 8.30
CA VAL A 169 8.88 -24.50 7.20
C VAL A 169 9.36 -23.47 6.17
N LEU A 170 8.48 -22.56 5.74
CA LEU A 170 8.78 -21.52 4.76
C LEU A 170 9.91 -20.58 5.24
N ILE A 171 9.88 -20.17 6.50
CA ILE A 171 10.96 -19.37 7.12
C ILE A 171 12.25 -20.17 7.23
N GLN A 172 12.21 -21.42 7.72
CA GLN A 172 13.40 -22.27 7.90
C GLN A 172 14.09 -22.64 6.57
N LEU A 173 13.38 -22.63 5.44
CA LEU A 173 13.94 -22.89 4.12
C LEU A 173 14.70 -21.69 3.52
N TYR A 174 14.37 -20.45 3.89
CA TYR A 174 14.83 -19.25 3.17
C TYR A 174 15.56 -18.22 4.04
N ALA A 175 15.23 -18.11 5.33
CA ALA A 175 15.93 -17.24 6.27
C ALA A 175 17.23 -17.89 6.77
N LYS A 176 18.26 -17.06 6.98
CA LYS A 176 19.57 -17.48 7.48
C LYS A 176 19.94 -16.68 8.73
N ARG A 177 20.84 -17.26 9.54
CA ARG A 177 21.39 -16.60 10.72
C ARG A 177 22.01 -15.25 10.33
N GLY A 178 21.56 -14.18 10.98
CA GLY A 178 22.03 -12.82 10.73
C GLY A 178 21.40 -12.12 9.52
N ASP A 179 20.32 -12.64 8.92
CA ASP A 179 19.54 -11.93 7.91
C ASP A 179 18.73 -10.77 8.55
N ALA A 180 18.57 -9.65 7.85
CA ALA A 180 17.63 -8.57 8.19
C ALA A 180 16.29 -8.85 7.51
N VAL A 181 15.18 -8.74 8.27
CA VAL A 181 13.85 -9.18 7.83
C VAL A 181 12.83 -8.05 7.86
N LEU A 182 12.08 -7.90 6.77
CA LEU A 182 10.90 -7.05 6.67
C LEU A 182 9.62 -7.90 6.75
N GLY A 183 8.81 -7.70 7.77
CA GLY A 183 7.47 -8.28 7.92
C GLY A 183 6.39 -7.28 7.51
N LEU A 184 5.78 -7.50 6.34
CA LEU A 184 4.62 -6.73 5.88
C LEU A 184 3.32 -7.38 6.36
N ALA A 185 2.42 -6.57 6.91
CA ALA A 185 1.24 -7.01 7.66
C ALA A 185 1.63 -8.03 8.74
N CYS A 186 2.51 -7.62 9.66
CA CYS A 186 3.06 -8.53 10.67
C CYS A 186 2.06 -8.95 11.75
N GLY A 187 0.93 -8.25 11.85
CA GLY A 187 -0.08 -8.39 12.88
C GLY A 187 0.52 -8.36 14.30
N LYS A 188 -0.15 -9.09 15.20
CA LYS A 188 0.18 -9.29 16.63
C LYS A 188 1.48 -10.08 16.90
N GLY A 189 2.49 -9.97 16.04
CA GLY A 189 3.82 -10.58 16.24
C GLY A 189 3.89 -12.11 16.16
N GLY A 190 2.87 -12.79 15.61
CA GLY A 190 2.76 -14.26 15.63
C GLY A 190 3.90 -15.04 14.94
N ASP A 191 4.76 -14.38 14.17
CA ASP A 191 5.95 -14.96 13.53
C ASP A 191 7.28 -14.58 14.20
N LEU A 192 7.30 -13.68 15.20
CA LEU A 192 8.53 -13.26 15.93
C LEU A 192 9.32 -14.47 16.47
N ILE A 193 8.61 -15.47 17.03
CA ILE A 193 9.23 -16.70 17.56
C ILE A 193 9.86 -17.57 16.45
N LYS A 194 9.44 -17.42 15.20
CA LYS A 194 9.99 -18.13 14.04
C LYS A 194 11.27 -17.44 13.56
N TRP A 195 11.28 -16.11 13.49
CA TRP A 195 12.47 -15.31 13.21
C TRP A 195 13.57 -15.50 14.28
N ASP A 196 13.19 -15.58 15.55
CA ASP A 196 14.10 -15.90 16.65
C ASP A 196 14.79 -17.26 16.48
N LYS A 197 14.01 -18.30 16.13
CA LYS A 197 14.55 -19.64 15.84
C LYS A 197 15.46 -19.65 14.61
N ALA A 198 15.18 -18.80 13.61
CA ALA A 198 16.07 -18.59 12.47
C ALA A 198 17.35 -17.79 12.82
N ASN A 199 17.46 -17.24 14.04
CA ASN A 199 18.56 -16.41 14.51
C ASN A 199 18.81 -15.21 13.58
N VAL A 200 17.75 -14.50 13.17
CA VAL A 200 17.84 -13.27 12.35
C VAL A 200 18.70 -12.21 13.04
N GLY A 201 19.25 -11.28 12.26
CA GLY A 201 20.09 -10.20 12.77
C GLY A 201 19.33 -8.91 13.11
N TYR A 202 18.19 -8.68 12.45
CA TYR A 202 17.37 -7.47 12.60
C TYR A 202 15.95 -7.72 12.05
N TYR A 203 14.94 -7.04 12.59
CA TYR A 203 13.54 -7.15 12.16
C TYR A 203 12.85 -5.78 12.09
N VAL A 204 12.10 -5.55 11.01
CA VAL A 204 11.13 -4.45 10.90
C VAL A 204 9.75 -5.04 10.65
N GLY A 205 8.76 -4.67 11.47
CA GLY A 205 7.36 -5.06 11.30
C GLY A 205 6.50 -3.86 10.97
N ILE A 206 5.66 -3.98 9.94
CA ILE A 206 4.67 -2.95 9.57
C ILE A 206 3.29 -3.62 9.51
N ASP A 207 2.29 -2.94 10.05
CA ASP A 207 0.88 -3.32 9.92
C ASP A 207 0.00 -2.06 9.91
N ILE A 208 -1.18 -2.17 9.31
CA ILE A 208 -2.18 -1.10 9.24
C ILE A 208 -3.05 -1.03 10.51
N ALA A 209 -3.10 -2.12 11.29
CA ALA A 209 -3.86 -2.23 12.52
C ALA A 209 -3.02 -1.82 13.75
N ASP A 210 -3.17 -0.58 14.20
CA ASP A 210 -2.52 0.00 15.39
C ASP A 210 -2.57 -0.93 16.62
N GLY A 211 -3.76 -1.45 16.95
CA GLY A 211 -3.93 -2.39 18.07
C GLY A 211 -3.11 -3.67 17.91
N SER A 212 -2.94 -4.15 16.67
CA SER A 212 -2.06 -5.30 16.38
C SER A 212 -0.57 -4.96 16.47
N ILE A 213 -0.16 -3.70 16.23
CA ILE A 213 1.22 -3.26 16.45
C ILE A 213 1.53 -3.11 17.95
N GLU A 214 0.61 -2.57 18.75
CA GLU A 214 0.75 -2.53 20.22
C GLU A 214 0.80 -3.94 20.83
N ASP A 215 0.00 -4.88 20.32
CA ASP A 215 0.10 -6.30 20.69
C ASP A 215 1.43 -6.92 20.26
N CYS A 216 1.93 -6.59 19.06
CA CYS A 216 3.24 -7.01 18.58
C CYS A 216 4.37 -6.49 19.47
N ARG A 217 4.30 -5.22 19.91
CA ARG A 217 5.22 -4.59 20.87
C ARG A 217 5.19 -5.31 22.22
N THR A 218 3.99 -5.54 22.76
CA THR A 218 3.75 -6.23 24.04
C THR A 218 4.27 -7.68 23.99
N CYS A 219 4.07 -8.38 22.87
CA CYS A 219 4.61 -9.71 22.61
C CYS A 219 6.14 -9.70 22.52
N TYR A 220 6.72 -8.76 21.76
CA TYR A 220 8.16 -8.62 21.57
C TYR A 220 8.91 -8.31 22.88
N ASN A 221 8.35 -7.45 23.72
CA ASN A 221 8.94 -7.14 25.03
C ASN A 221 8.82 -8.28 26.05
N GLY A 222 7.94 -9.25 25.81
CA GLY A 222 7.58 -10.29 26.78
C GLY A 222 6.73 -9.76 27.93
N GLU A 223 5.92 -8.71 27.67
CA GLU A 223 4.98 -8.09 28.61
C GLU A 223 3.63 -8.84 28.67
N ALA A 224 3.33 -9.66 27.65
CA ALA A 224 2.01 -10.25 27.42
C ALA A 224 1.55 -11.34 28.42
N ASP A 225 2.39 -11.79 29.35
CA ASP A 225 2.07 -12.91 30.24
C ASP A 225 2.79 -12.82 31.60
N HIS A 226 2.03 -12.80 32.70
CA HIS A 226 2.57 -12.78 34.06
C HIS A 226 3.08 -14.16 34.56
N HIS A 227 2.69 -15.27 33.91
CA HIS A 227 3.00 -16.63 34.35
C HIS A 227 4.03 -17.34 33.45
N GLN A 228 4.33 -16.81 32.27
CA GLN A 228 5.36 -17.33 31.37
C GLN A 228 6.62 -16.45 31.41
N ARG A 229 7.81 -17.04 31.56
CA ARG A 229 9.09 -16.29 31.63
C ARG A 229 9.24 -15.34 30.43
N CYS A 230 9.31 -14.02 30.69
CA CYS A 230 9.45 -12.97 29.67
C CYS A 230 10.49 -13.33 28.61
N LYS A 231 10.03 -13.71 27.42
CA LYS A 231 10.90 -14.27 26.39
C LYS A 231 11.59 -13.16 25.59
N LYS A 232 12.75 -12.73 26.08
CA LYS A 232 13.63 -11.80 25.34
C LYS A 232 14.02 -12.42 24.00
N PHE A 233 13.74 -11.69 22.91
CA PHE A 233 14.14 -12.08 21.56
C PHE A 233 15.63 -11.82 21.33
N SER A 234 16.22 -12.59 20.41
CA SER A 234 17.66 -12.54 20.12
C SER A 234 18.09 -11.45 19.13
N PHE A 235 17.13 -10.70 18.57
CA PHE A 235 17.33 -9.69 17.54
C PHE A 235 16.67 -8.35 17.93
N PRO A 236 17.27 -7.20 17.58
CA PRO A 236 16.61 -5.89 17.71
C PRO A 236 15.45 -5.74 16.72
N ALA A 237 14.42 -4.98 17.10
CA ALA A 237 13.24 -4.76 16.26
C ALA A 237 12.87 -3.26 16.15
N ARG A 238 12.18 -2.89 15.06
CA ARG A 238 11.43 -1.63 14.89
C ARG A 238 10.01 -1.99 14.42
N LEU A 239 9.00 -1.30 14.93
CA LEU A 239 7.59 -1.54 14.58
C LEU A 239 6.95 -0.22 14.14
N MET A 240 6.13 -0.27 13.10
CA MET A 240 5.50 0.93 12.51
C MET A 240 4.02 0.66 12.22
N CYS A 241 3.19 1.68 12.43
CA CYS A 241 1.78 1.65 12.08
C CYS A 241 1.58 2.38 10.73
N GLY A 242 1.00 1.71 9.74
CA GLY A 242 0.73 2.29 8.42
C GLY A 242 0.44 1.29 7.31
N ASP A 243 -0.17 1.78 6.22
CA ASP A 243 -0.52 0.95 5.06
C ASP A 243 0.69 0.70 4.14
N CYS A 244 1.24 -0.51 4.24
CA CYS A 244 2.36 -0.98 3.43
C CYS A 244 2.08 -1.14 1.93
N TYR A 245 0.82 -0.96 1.49
CA TYR A 245 0.36 -1.02 0.10
C TYR A 245 -0.01 0.35 -0.49
N GLU A 246 0.07 1.42 0.30
CA GLU A 246 -0.18 2.80 -0.14
C GLU A 246 1.11 3.64 0.00
N VAL A 247 1.72 3.60 1.18
CA VAL A 247 2.90 4.39 1.55
C VAL A 247 4.15 3.94 0.79
N ARG A 248 5.00 4.91 0.41
CA ARG A 248 6.34 4.68 -0.15
C ARG A 248 7.32 4.23 0.93
N LEU A 249 7.37 2.93 1.19
CA LEU A 249 8.27 2.36 2.20
C LEU A 249 9.75 2.50 1.82
N ASP A 250 10.07 2.74 0.54
CA ASP A 250 11.44 3.03 0.08
C ASP A 250 12.01 4.35 0.62
N TRP A 251 11.16 5.27 1.09
CA TRP A 251 11.56 6.50 1.79
C TRP A 251 11.52 6.33 3.31
N VAL A 252 10.50 5.62 3.83
CA VAL A 252 10.30 5.39 5.27
C VAL A 252 11.42 4.51 5.87
N LEU A 253 11.94 3.57 5.08
CA LEU A 253 12.95 2.60 5.48
C LEU A 253 14.29 2.76 4.73
N GLU A 254 14.62 3.97 4.26
CA GLU A 254 15.87 4.24 3.52
C GLU A 254 17.14 3.87 4.33
N ASP A 255 17.10 4.01 5.66
CA ASP A 255 18.20 3.68 6.57
C ASP A 255 18.25 2.21 7.04
N ASP A 256 17.11 1.52 7.00
CA ASP A 256 16.93 0.14 7.46
C ASP A 256 17.24 -0.87 6.32
N ALA A 257 17.16 -0.39 5.09
CA ALA A 257 17.45 -1.11 3.88
C ALA A 257 18.97 -1.39 3.68
N PRO A 258 19.35 -2.40 2.88
CA PRO A 258 18.46 -3.37 2.22
C PRO A 258 18.26 -4.64 3.06
N PHE A 259 17.06 -5.19 3.00
CA PHE A 259 16.68 -6.42 3.70
C PHE A 259 17.17 -7.68 2.96
N ASP A 260 17.46 -8.73 3.73
CA ASP A 260 17.82 -10.05 3.22
C ASP A 260 16.58 -10.86 2.83
N VAL A 261 15.51 -10.75 3.62
CA VAL A 261 14.22 -11.44 3.44
C VAL A 261 13.06 -10.47 3.68
N CYS A 262 12.02 -10.56 2.85
CA CYS A 262 10.72 -9.93 3.05
C CYS A 262 9.65 -11.01 3.20
N SER A 263 8.66 -10.77 4.04
CA SER A 263 7.61 -11.74 4.38
C SER A 263 6.24 -11.07 4.45
N CYS A 264 5.29 -11.52 3.63
CA CYS A 264 3.88 -11.12 3.69
C CYS A 264 3.00 -12.37 3.84
N GLN A 265 2.40 -12.56 5.02
CA GLN A 265 1.77 -13.82 5.40
C GLN A 265 0.27 -13.62 5.60
N PHE A 266 -0.56 -14.23 4.75
CA PHE A 266 -2.01 -14.10 4.76
C PHE A 266 -2.52 -12.64 4.61
N ALA A 267 -1.82 -11.81 3.82
CA ALA A 267 -2.19 -10.40 3.66
C ALA A 267 -2.00 -9.80 2.25
N MET A 268 -1.33 -10.47 1.32
CA MET A 268 -1.02 -9.89 -0.01
C MET A 268 -2.28 -9.54 -0.81
N HIS A 269 -3.38 -10.28 -0.58
CA HIS A 269 -4.68 -10.04 -1.20
C HIS A 269 -5.32 -8.70 -0.83
N TYR A 270 -4.99 -8.11 0.33
CA TYR A 270 -5.47 -6.76 0.70
C TYR A 270 -4.85 -5.64 -0.17
N SER A 271 -3.81 -5.95 -0.96
CA SER A 271 -3.28 -5.04 -1.98
C SER A 271 -4.00 -5.13 -3.33
N TRP A 272 -4.83 -6.17 -3.56
CA TRP A 272 -5.52 -6.40 -4.85
C TRP A 272 -6.83 -5.63 -5.04
N SER A 273 -7.17 -4.72 -4.12
CA SER A 273 -8.30 -3.80 -4.26
C SER A 273 -8.17 -2.88 -5.48
N THR A 274 -6.95 -2.44 -5.82
CA THR A 274 -6.67 -1.66 -7.04
C THR A 274 -5.34 -2.12 -7.68
N GLU A 275 -5.16 -1.85 -8.98
CA GLU A 275 -3.85 -2.07 -9.64
C GLU A 275 -2.74 -1.24 -8.97
N ALA A 276 -3.05 -0.01 -8.54
CA ALA A 276 -2.10 0.90 -7.90
C ALA A 276 -1.53 0.32 -6.60
N ARG A 277 -2.39 -0.23 -5.72
CA ARG A 277 -1.97 -0.82 -4.44
C ARG A 277 -1.19 -2.13 -4.64
N ALA A 278 -1.62 -2.98 -5.57
CA ALA A 278 -0.88 -4.20 -5.93
C ALA A 278 0.51 -3.89 -6.52
N ARG A 279 0.62 -2.81 -7.31
CA ARG A 279 1.88 -2.29 -7.82
C ARG A 279 2.76 -1.67 -6.74
N ARG A 280 2.21 -0.84 -5.85
CA ARG A 280 2.93 -0.25 -4.71
C ARG A 280 3.48 -1.33 -3.77
N ALA A 281 2.71 -2.37 -3.48
CA ALA A 281 3.15 -3.52 -2.70
C ALA A 281 4.42 -4.16 -3.28
N LEU A 282 4.40 -4.50 -4.58
CA LEU A 282 5.55 -5.10 -5.27
C LEU A 282 6.73 -4.13 -5.45
N ALA A 283 6.45 -2.84 -5.64
CA ALA A 283 7.47 -1.80 -5.71
C ALA A 283 8.20 -1.63 -4.36
N ASN A 284 7.46 -1.55 -3.24
CA ASN A 284 8.02 -1.48 -1.89
C ASN A 284 8.91 -2.69 -1.57
N VAL A 285 8.41 -3.91 -1.82
CA VAL A 285 9.17 -5.15 -1.57
C VAL A 285 10.41 -5.24 -2.49
N SER A 286 10.30 -4.80 -3.75
CA SER A 286 11.45 -4.76 -4.65
C SER A 286 12.49 -3.74 -4.22
N ALA A 287 12.10 -2.50 -3.93
CA ALA A 287 13.03 -1.44 -3.53
C ALA A 287 13.84 -1.83 -2.29
N LEU A 288 13.17 -2.38 -1.28
CA LEU A 288 13.75 -2.66 0.04
C LEU A 288 14.58 -3.95 0.12
N LEU A 289 14.34 -4.95 -0.74
CA LEU A 289 15.17 -6.16 -0.80
C LEU A 289 16.52 -5.90 -1.49
N ARG A 290 17.60 -6.53 -0.99
CA ARG A 290 18.86 -6.60 -1.76
C ARG A 290 18.70 -7.50 -3.01
N PRO A 291 19.54 -7.34 -4.05
CA PRO A 291 19.69 -8.35 -5.10
C PRO A 291 19.96 -9.75 -4.52
N GLY A 292 19.29 -10.77 -5.04
CA GLY A 292 19.30 -12.14 -4.50
C GLY A 292 18.55 -12.33 -3.17
N GLY A 293 17.94 -11.28 -2.62
CA GLY A 293 17.03 -11.34 -1.48
C GLY A 293 15.74 -12.09 -1.81
N ILE A 294 15.06 -12.61 -0.78
CA ILE A 294 13.90 -13.49 -0.93
C ILE A 294 12.63 -12.79 -0.44
N PHE A 295 11.56 -12.85 -1.22
CA PHE A 295 10.22 -12.51 -0.78
C PHE A 295 9.40 -13.80 -0.61
N ILE A 296 8.95 -14.09 0.61
CA ILE A 296 8.10 -15.24 0.95
C ILE A 296 6.69 -14.79 1.32
N GLY A 297 5.70 -15.64 1.06
CA GLY A 297 4.36 -15.37 1.55
C GLY A 297 3.34 -16.49 1.40
N THR A 298 2.17 -16.26 1.99
CA THR A 298 0.96 -17.09 1.87
C THR A 298 -0.24 -16.22 1.51
N MET A 299 -1.13 -16.73 0.66
CA MET A 299 -2.38 -16.07 0.28
C MET A 299 -3.38 -17.08 -0.30
N PRO A 300 -4.68 -16.74 -0.42
CA PRO A 300 -5.67 -17.60 -1.08
C PRO A 300 -5.30 -17.91 -2.54
N ASP A 301 -5.65 -19.10 -3.03
CA ASP A 301 -5.56 -19.48 -4.44
C ASP A 301 -6.86 -19.11 -5.15
N ALA A 302 -6.83 -18.04 -5.94
CA ALA A 302 -7.95 -17.60 -6.77
C ALA A 302 -8.56 -18.72 -7.64
N ASN A 303 -7.77 -19.68 -8.11
CA ASN A 303 -8.29 -20.79 -8.93
C ASN A 303 -9.09 -21.79 -8.08
N VAL A 304 -8.77 -21.94 -6.79
CA VAL A 304 -9.56 -22.75 -5.86
C VAL A 304 -10.86 -22.05 -5.49
N ILE A 305 -10.79 -20.76 -5.14
CA ILE A 305 -11.97 -19.96 -4.78
C ILE A 305 -12.95 -19.87 -5.96
N VAL A 306 -12.47 -19.50 -7.15
CA VAL A 306 -13.33 -19.40 -8.35
C VAL A 306 -13.86 -20.78 -8.79
N LYS A 307 -13.09 -21.86 -8.61
CA LYS A 307 -13.60 -23.22 -8.82
C LYS A 307 -14.79 -23.50 -7.89
N LYS A 308 -14.62 -23.32 -6.57
CA LYS A 308 -15.67 -23.56 -5.58
C LYS A 308 -16.92 -22.69 -5.80
N LEU A 309 -16.74 -21.41 -6.15
CA LEU A 309 -17.85 -20.52 -6.52
C LEU A 309 -18.68 -21.07 -7.69
N ARG A 310 -18.02 -21.62 -8.73
CA ARG A 310 -18.69 -22.20 -9.90
C ARG A 310 -19.31 -23.57 -9.64
N GLU A 311 -18.81 -24.32 -8.66
CA GLU A 311 -19.39 -25.59 -8.22
C GLU A 311 -20.59 -25.40 -7.29
N ALA A 312 -20.66 -24.28 -6.56
CA ALA A 312 -21.82 -23.92 -5.73
C ALA A 312 -23.03 -23.49 -6.57
N GLU A 313 -24.24 -23.66 -6.05
CA GLU A 313 -25.47 -23.16 -6.67
C GLU A 313 -25.54 -21.61 -6.56
N GLY A 314 -25.44 -21.08 -5.33
CA GLY A 314 -25.46 -19.64 -5.04
C GLY A 314 -24.11 -18.92 -5.17
N LEU A 315 -24.03 -17.70 -4.65
CA LEU A 315 -22.80 -16.88 -4.56
C LEU A 315 -22.02 -17.08 -3.25
N GLU A 316 -22.46 -18.00 -2.41
CA GLU A 316 -21.91 -18.32 -1.10
C GLU A 316 -21.56 -19.81 -1.06
N PHE A 317 -20.40 -20.14 -0.49
CA PHE A 317 -19.98 -21.53 -0.26
C PHE A 317 -19.12 -21.62 1.01
N GLY A 318 -19.12 -22.77 1.66
CA GLY A 318 -18.46 -22.95 2.94
C GLY A 318 -18.68 -24.34 3.54
N ASN A 319 -18.28 -24.49 4.79
CA ASN A 319 -18.51 -25.68 5.62
C ASN A 319 -18.76 -25.25 7.08
N SER A 320 -18.54 -26.12 8.08
CA SER A 320 -18.85 -25.79 9.47
C SER A 320 -17.93 -24.75 10.13
N VAL A 321 -16.78 -24.41 9.52
CA VAL A 321 -15.80 -23.45 10.10
C VAL A 321 -15.51 -22.23 9.23
N TYR A 322 -15.93 -22.20 7.96
CA TYR A 322 -15.73 -21.05 7.08
C TYR A 322 -16.88 -20.86 6.09
N TRP A 323 -17.03 -19.64 5.58
CA TRP A 323 -17.75 -19.36 4.34
C TRP A 323 -17.10 -18.21 3.56
N ILE A 324 -17.27 -18.25 2.23
CA ILE A 324 -16.89 -17.19 1.29
C ILE A 324 -18.14 -16.79 0.51
N ARG A 325 -18.40 -15.48 0.42
CA ARG A 325 -19.54 -14.89 -0.28
C ARG A 325 -19.08 -13.84 -1.28
N PHE A 326 -19.63 -13.90 -2.49
CA PHE A 326 -19.47 -12.88 -3.53
C PHE A 326 -20.70 -11.98 -3.65
N ASP A 327 -20.49 -10.75 -4.10
CA ASP A 327 -21.58 -9.78 -4.33
C ASP A 327 -22.38 -10.10 -5.60
N GLU A 328 -23.64 -9.64 -5.65
CA GLU A 328 -24.61 -10.00 -6.71
C GLU A 328 -24.20 -9.59 -8.13
N GLU A 329 -23.31 -8.61 -8.25
CA GLU A 329 -22.65 -8.19 -9.49
C GLU A 329 -21.89 -9.36 -10.17
N LEU A 330 -21.41 -10.31 -9.37
CA LEU A 330 -20.68 -11.50 -9.83
C LEU A 330 -21.59 -12.75 -9.97
N SER A 331 -22.91 -12.56 -10.00
CA SER A 331 -23.95 -13.59 -10.27
C SER A 331 -23.67 -14.49 -11.48
N GLN A 332 -23.01 -13.97 -12.53
CA GLN A 332 -22.62 -14.78 -13.70
C GLN A 332 -21.39 -15.67 -13.49
N LYS A 333 -20.66 -15.53 -12.38
CA LYS A 333 -19.44 -16.30 -12.02
C LYS A 333 -18.31 -16.26 -13.07
N LYS A 334 -18.32 -15.20 -13.88
CA LYS A 334 -17.33 -14.84 -14.92
C LYS A 334 -16.45 -13.70 -14.41
N PHE A 335 -15.16 -13.75 -14.76
CA PHE A 335 -14.17 -12.73 -14.40
C PHE A 335 -13.40 -12.34 -15.67
N LYS A 336 -13.33 -11.04 -15.95
CA LYS A 336 -12.69 -10.51 -17.17
C LYS A 336 -11.17 -10.50 -17.02
N SER A 337 -10.45 -11.16 -17.91
CA SER A 337 -8.97 -11.11 -17.92
C SER A 337 -8.41 -9.72 -18.20
N SER A 338 -9.22 -8.82 -18.78
CA SER A 338 -8.92 -7.40 -18.97
C SER A 338 -8.95 -6.58 -17.66
N ASP A 339 -9.56 -7.10 -16.59
CA ASP A 339 -9.76 -6.37 -15.33
C ASP A 339 -9.57 -7.32 -14.11
N PRO A 340 -8.31 -7.60 -13.73
CA PRO A 340 -7.95 -8.62 -12.75
C PRO A 340 -7.79 -8.09 -11.30
N PHE A 341 -8.29 -6.90 -11.00
CA PHE A 341 -8.20 -6.23 -9.68
C PHE A 341 -9.62 -5.89 -9.17
N GLY A 342 -9.76 -5.46 -7.92
CA GLY A 342 -11.04 -5.00 -7.35
C GLY A 342 -12.11 -6.08 -7.14
N ILE A 343 -11.91 -7.30 -7.68
CA ILE A 343 -12.78 -8.48 -7.52
C ILE A 343 -12.82 -8.92 -6.05
N LYS A 344 -13.77 -8.34 -5.31
CA LYS A 344 -13.97 -8.49 -3.86
C LYS A 344 -14.81 -9.73 -3.53
N TYR A 345 -14.53 -10.34 -2.38
CA TYR A 345 -15.43 -11.27 -1.68
C TYR A 345 -15.39 -10.99 -0.18
N LYS A 346 -16.45 -11.36 0.55
CA LYS A 346 -16.38 -11.45 2.02
C LYS A 346 -16.00 -12.87 2.41
N VAL A 347 -15.07 -13.00 3.36
CA VAL A 347 -14.73 -14.27 3.99
C VAL A 347 -15.03 -14.21 5.48
N HIS A 348 -15.52 -15.33 6.00
CA HIS A 348 -15.61 -15.63 7.42
C HIS A 348 -14.87 -16.94 7.69
N LEU A 349 -14.08 -16.97 8.76
CA LEU A 349 -13.40 -18.16 9.27
C LEU A 349 -13.35 -18.05 10.79
N GLU A 350 -13.91 -19.06 11.47
CA GLU A 350 -14.10 -19.06 12.93
C GLU A 350 -12.80 -18.70 13.68
N ASP A 351 -12.90 -17.80 14.66
CA ASP A 351 -11.77 -17.21 15.40
C ASP A 351 -10.56 -16.72 14.54
N ALA A 352 -10.74 -16.35 13.26
CA ALA A 352 -9.63 -15.98 12.38
C ALA A 352 -9.85 -14.76 11.48
N VAL A 353 -10.99 -14.62 10.79
CA VAL A 353 -11.28 -13.43 9.96
C VAL A 353 -12.78 -13.30 9.72
N ASP A 354 -13.28 -12.07 9.67
CA ASP A 354 -14.61 -11.70 9.15
C ASP A 354 -14.52 -10.32 8.47
N CYS A 355 -14.00 -10.28 7.25
CA CYS A 355 -13.68 -9.03 6.55
C CYS A 355 -13.66 -9.21 5.01
N PRO A 356 -13.57 -8.13 4.21
CA PRO A 356 -13.44 -8.24 2.76
C PRO A 356 -12.00 -8.60 2.34
N GLU A 357 -11.90 -9.54 1.40
CA GLU A 357 -10.67 -9.90 0.70
C GLU A 357 -10.86 -9.71 -0.82
N TRP A 358 -9.78 -9.83 -1.61
CA TRP A 358 -9.80 -9.70 -3.06
C TRP A 358 -9.11 -10.88 -3.75
N ILE A 359 -9.66 -11.27 -4.90
CA ILE A 359 -9.10 -12.32 -5.76
C ILE A 359 -7.72 -11.90 -6.26
N VAL A 360 -6.69 -12.70 -5.93
CA VAL A 360 -5.32 -12.55 -6.46
C VAL A 360 -5.06 -13.59 -7.55
N PRO A 361 -5.11 -13.22 -8.85
CA PRO A 361 -4.83 -14.17 -9.91
C PRO A 361 -3.32 -14.41 -9.94
N PHE A 362 -2.85 -15.58 -9.49
CA PHE A 362 -1.41 -15.77 -9.28
C PHE A 362 -0.57 -15.56 -10.56
N TYR A 363 -1.13 -15.82 -11.74
CA TYR A 363 -0.46 -15.54 -13.02
C TYR A 363 -0.25 -14.03 -13.26
N VAL A 364 -1.18 -13.17 -12.85
CA VAL A 364 -1.05 -11.70 -12.87
C VAL A 364 -0.07 -11.25 -11.78
N SER A 365 -0.19 -11.78 -10.56
CA SER A 365 0.74 -11.49 -9.46
C SER A 365 2.19 -11.80 -9.84
N LYS A 366 2.44 -12.96 -10.48
CA LYS A 366 3.72 -13.34 -11.09
C LYS A 366 4.16 -12.38 -12.18
N ALA A 367 3.27 -12.01 -13.11
CA ALA A 367 3.60 -11.10 -14.22
C ALA A 367 4.02 -9.70 -13.72
N LEU A 368 3.28 -9.13 -12.76
CA LEU A 368 3.63 -7.87 -12.10
C LEU A 368 4.97 -8.00 -11.36
N ALA A 369 5.19 -9.08 -10.60
CA ALA A 369 6.44 -9.30 -9.89
C ALA A 369 7.65 -9.35 -10.85
N GLU A 370 7.49 -9.93 -12.05
CA GLU A 370 8.54 -9.90 -13.08
C GLU A 370 8.82 -8.51 -13.68
N GLU A 371 7.90 -7.54 -13.56
CA GLU A 371 8.13 -6.13 -13.89
C GLU A 371 8.92 -5.38 -12.82
N TYR A 372 8.83 -5.83 -11.55
CA TYR A 372 9.57 -5.33 -10.38
C TYR A 372 10.79 -6.20 -10.04
N ASP A 373 11.42 -6.78 -11.07
CA ASP A 373 12.66 -7.56 -10.98
C ASP A 373 12.63 -8.78 -10.06
N PHE A 374 11.49 -9.46 -9.91
CA PHE A 374 11.42 -10.78 -9.29
C PHE A 374 11.52 -11.94 -10.30
N GLU A 375 12.04 -13.08 -9.84
CA GLU A 375 11.86 -14.39 -10.45
C GLU A 375 11.08 -15.32 -9.50
N LEU A 376 10.29 -16.23 -10.06
CA LEU A 376 9.54 -17.22 -9.29
C LEU A 376 10.44 -18.39 -8.90
N VAL A 377 10.58 -18.63 -7.59
CA VAL A 377 11.30 -19.80 -7.05
C VAL A 377 10.32 -20.98 -6.92
N PHE A 378 9.15 -20.76 -6.32
CA PHE A 378 8.00 -21.65 -6.47
C PHE A 378 6.67 -20.96 -6.15
N VAL A 379 5.57 -21.57 -6.60
CA VAL A 379 4.24 -21.45 -6.01
C VAL A 379 3.71 -22.85 -5.76
N LYS A 380 3.14 -23.12 -4.58
CA LYS A 380 2.56 -24.42 -4.21
C LYS A 380 1.29 -24.22 -3.40
N LYS A 381 0.21 -24.90 -3.79
CA LYS A 381 -1.01 -24.99 -2.96
C LYS A 381 -0.66 -25.68 -1.64
N ASN A 382 -1.28 -25.28 -0.54
CA ASN A 382 -0.85 -25.70 0.80
C ASN A 382 -0.86 -27.23 1.00
N HIS A 383 -1.81 -27.95 0.39
CA HIS A 383 -1.82 -29.42 0.43
C HIS A 383 -0.58 -30.05 -0.23
N ILE A 384 -0.17 -29.57 -1.42
CA ILE A 384 1.07 -30.01 -2.10
C ILE A 384 2.31 -29.63 -1.28
N PHE A 385 2.31 -28.43 -0.69
CA PHE A 385 3.40 -27.98 0.18
C PHE A 385 3.54 -28.90 1.42
N VAL A 386 2.43 -29.22 2.08
CA VAL A 386 2.41 -30.12 3.24
C VAL A 386 2.85 -31.53 2.85
N GLU A 387 2.28 -32.10 1.78
CA GLU A 387 2.63 -33.44 1.29
C GLU A 387 4.11 -33.56 0.91
N GLU A 388 4.69 -32.53 0.29
CA GLU A 388 6.11 -32.52 -0.08
C GLU A 388 7.03 -32.40 1.15
N TYR A 389 6.78 -31.43 2.04
CA TYR A 389 7.67 -31.19 3.17
C TYR A 389 7.47 -32.18 4.33
N MET A 390 6.33 -32.85 4.43
CA MET A 390 6.14 -34.01 5.32
C MET A 390 6.95 -35.25 4.91
N LYS A 391 7.64 -35.25 3.75
CA LYS A 391 8.61 -36.29 3.38
C LYS A 391 10.00 -36.06 4.00
N LYS A 392 10.18 -35.02 4.82
CA LYS A 392 11.46 -34.67 5.46
C LYS A 392 11.43 -34.83 6.99
N PRO A 393 12.33 -35.61 7.61
CA PRO A 393 12.31 -35.90 9.05
C PRO A 393 12.27 -34.65 9.95
N GLU A 394 13.03 -33.61 9.61
CA GLU A 394 13.11 -32.37 10.38
C GLU A 394 11.77 -31.60 10.43
N PHE A 395 10.93 -31.74 9.40
CA PHE A 395 9.63 -31.11 9.32
C PHE A 395 8.50 -32.00 9.86
N ILE A 396 8.62 -33.33 9.80
CA ILE A 396 7.76 -34.25 10.56
C ILE A 396 7.91 -33.98 12.07
N GLU A 397 9.15 -33.84 12.55
CA GLU A 397 9.43 -33.51 13.95
C GLU A 397 8.92 -32.11 14.34
N LEU A 398 8.92 -31.16 13.40
CA LEU A 398 8.26 -29.86 13.61
C LEU A 398 6.73 -29.97 13.65
N MET A 399 6.13 -30.86 12.85
CA MET A 399 4.68 -31.09 12.80
C MET A 399 4.18 -31.68 14.13
N ARG A 400 4.87 -32.70 14.66
CA ARG A 400 4.55 -33.32 15.96
C ARG A 400 4.69 -32.31 17.10
N ARG A 401 5.79 -31.56 17.17
CA ARG A 401 6.03 -30.55 18.23
C ARG A 401 5.08 -29.33 18.17
N LEU A 402 4.39 -29.10 17.06
CA LEU A 402 3.34 -28.08 16.95
C LEU A 402 1.92 -28.65 17.17
N GLY A 403 1.76 -29.97 17.32
CA GLY A 403 0.47 -30.63 17.57
C GLY A 403 -0.54 -30.51 16.42
N ALA A 404 -0.09 -30.14 15.21
CA ALA A 404 -0.99 -29.83 14.08
C ALA A 404 -1.70 -31.07 13.49
N LEU A 405 -1.14 -32.26 13.74
CA LEU A 405 -1.73 -33.56 13.37
C LEU A 405 -1.96 -34.44 14.61
N GLY A 406 -2.06 -33.84 15.80
CA GLY A 406 -2.26 -34.55 17.07
C GLY A 406 -1.02 -34.69 17.94
N ASP A 407 -1.14 -35.50 19.01
CA ASP A 407 -0.11 -35.70 20.04
C ASP A 407 1.08 -36.56 19.57
N GLY A 408 0.94 -37.26 18.44
CA GLY A 408 1.93 -38.16 17.88
C GLY A 408 1.95 -39.57 18.48
N ASN A 409 0.96 -39.95 19.31
CA ASN A 409 0.87 -41.28 19.93
C ASN A 409 -0.25 -42.17 19.36
N GLN A 410 -1.19 -41.62 18.56
CA GLN A 410 -2.43 -42.32 18.18
C GLN A 410 -2.68 -42.47 16.66
N ASP A 411 -1.70 -42.15 15.80
CA ASP A 411 -1.75 -42.29 14.33
C ASP A 411 -3.01 -41.73 13.61
N ARG A 412 -3.73 -40.80 14.25
CA ARG A 412 -4.90 -40.11 13.70
C ARG A 412 -4.61 -38.63 13.54
N SER A 413 -4.79 -38.11 12.32
CA SER A 413 -4.87 -36.66 12.09
C SER A 413 -6.01 -36.09 12.93
N THR A 414 -5.71 -35.15 13.82
CA THR A 414 -6.72 -34.41 14.58
C THR A 414 -7.34 -33.26 13.78
N LEU A 415 -6.71 -32.88 12.66
CA LEU A 415 -7.20 -31.85 11.76
C LEU A 415 -8.38 -32.38 10.94
N SER A 416 -9.52 -31.71 11.06
CA SER A 416 -10.81 -32.14 10.50
C SER A 416 -10.89 -32.00 8.97
N PRO A 417 -11.83 -32.70 8.28
CA PRO A 417 -12.07 -32.50 6.85
C PRO A 417 -12.35 -31.03 6.51
N ASP A 418 -13.14 -30.35 7.35
CA ASP A 418 -13.52 -28.95 7.19
C ASP A 418 -12.32 -28.00 7.33
N GLU A 419 -11.45 -28.21 8.33
CA GLU A 419 -10.19 -27.47 8.48
C GLU A 419 -9.22 -27.74 7.31
N TRP A 420 -9.19 -28.97 6.79
CA TRP A 420 -8.33 -29.34 5.66
C TRP A 420 -8.83 -28.73 4.35
N GLU A 421 -10.14 -28.58 4.19
CA GLU A 421 -10.74 -27.82 3.10
C GLU A 421 -10.34 -26.34 3.15
N VAL A 422 -10.35 -25.72 4.35
CA VAL A 422 -9.83 -24.35 4.51
C VAL A 422 -8.36 -24.29 4.12
N ALA A 423 -7.54 -25.25 4.57
CA ALA A 423 -6.13 -25.32 4.18
C ALA A 423 -5.95 -25.45 2.64
N TYR A 424 -6.85 -26.15 1.96
CA TYR A 424 -6.86 -26.28 0.49
C TYR A 424 -7.15 -24.95 -0.24
N LEU A 425 -7.80 -23.96 0.41
CA LEU A 425 -8.05 -22.62 -0.18
C LEU A 425 -6.77 -21.79 -0.39
N TYR A 426 -5.66 -22.13 0.26
CA TYR A 426 -4.46 -21.29 0.30
C TYR A 426 -3.26 -21.87 -0.47
N LEU A 427 -2.36 -20.97 -0.87
CA LEU A 427 -1.05 -21.29 -1.43
C LEU A 427 0.08 -20.58 -0.66
N ALA A 428 1.29 -21.14 -0.79
CA ALA A 428 2.55 -20.54 -0.40
C ALA A 428 3.38 -20.22 -1.66
N PHE A 429 4.04 -19.07 -1.66
CA PHE A 429 4.87 -18.61 -2.77
C PHE A 429 6.23 -18.12 -2.30
N VAL A 430 7.22 -18.21 -3.19
CA VAL A 430 8.55 -17.65 -3.00
C VAL A 430 9.03 -17.00 -4.29
N LEU A 431 9.39 -15.73 -4.18
CA LEU A 431 10.00 -14.90 -5.21
C LEU A 431 11.44 -14.56 -4.79
N ARG A 432 12.36 -14.42 -5.74
CA ARG A 432 13.73 -13.91 -5.51
C ARG A 432 13.92 -12.61 -6.29
N LYS A 433 14.49 -11.58 -5.67
CA LYS A 433 14.89 -10.36 -6.40
C LYS A 433 16.10 -10.66 -7.28
N ARG A 434 16.01 -10.32 -8.57
CA ARG A 434 17.06 -10.48 -9.58
C ARG A 434 18.27 -9.57 -9.29
N GLY A 435 19.31 -9.73 -10.10
CA GLY A 435 20.60 -9.05 -9.95
C GLY A 435 21.63 -9.92 -9.23
N GLN A 436 22.91 -9.54 -9.34
CA GLN A 436 23.99 -10.28 -8.68
C GLN A 436 23.95 -10.01 -7.17
N PRO A 437 23.96 -11.04 -6.30
CA PRO A 437 24.01 -10.83 -4.85
C PRO A 437 25.29 -10.09 -4.47
N ASP A 438 25.14 -8.97 -3.75
CA ASP A 438 26.30 -8.18 -3.34
C ASP A 438 27.21 -8.97 -2.39
N GLN A 439 28.51 -8.93 -2.65
CA GLN A 439 29.52 -9.68 -1.88
C GLN A 439 29.82 -9.01 -0.55
N THR A 440 29.58 -7.70 -0.43
CA THR A 440 29.72 -6.92 0.82
C THR A 440 28.57 -7.21 1.80
N ARG A 441 28.60 -8.42 2.37
CA ARG A 441 27.61 -8.98 3.32
C ARG A 441 27.59 -8.30 4.72
N LYS A 442 28.00 -7.03 4.80
CA LYS A 442 28.12 -6.21 6.02
C LYS A 442 27.60 -4.80 5.75
N ASN A 443 26.29 -4.61 5.78
CA ASN A 443 25.74 -3.28 6.05
C ASN A 443 25.93 -3.00 7.55
N PRO A 444 26.68 -1.97 7.98
CA PRO A 444 26.94 -1.72 9.40
C PRO A 444 25.73 -1.10 10.14
N ARG A 445 24.82 -0.46 9.41
CA ARG A 445 23.55 0.09 9.95
C ARG A 445 22.54 -1.05 10.13
N ARG A 446 22.42 -1.56 11.36
CA ARG A 446 21.45 -2.61 11.77
C ARG A 446 20.98 -2.41 13.21
N ASP A 447 21.10 -1.18 13.70
CA ASP A 447 21.07 -0.78 15.11
C ASP A 447 20.01 0.30 15.42
N LYS A 448 19.21 0.75 14.43
CA LYS A 448 17.99 1.52 14.68
C LYS A 448 16.92 0.72 15.45
N GLY A 449 16.94 -0.61 15.34
CA GLY A 449 16.07 -1.48 16.12
C GLY A 449 16.45 -1.53 17.59
N LYS A 450 15.46 -1.62 18.47
CA LYS A 450 15.64 -1.69 19.92
C LYS A 450 15.39 -3.12 20.41
N MET A 451 16.06 -3.51 21.50
CA MET A 451 15.84 -4.80 22.18
C MET A 451 14.63 -4.79 23.14
N HIS A 452 13.96 -3.64 23.25
CA HIS A 452 12.76 -3.37 24.03
C HIS A 452 12.14 -2.10 23.42
N LEU A 453 10.82 -2.12 23.18
CA LEU A 453 10.10 -1.06 22.48
C LEU A 453 9.08 -0.39 23.39
N THR A 454 9.16 0.93 23.51
CA THR A 454 8.16 1.78 24.16
C THR A 454 7.02 2.13 23.19
N LYS A 455 5.98 2.82 23.65
CA LYS A 455 4.90 3.30 22.76
C LYS A 455 5.37 4.42 21.84
N ASP A 456 6.28 5.26 22.31
CA ASP A 456 6.89 6.35 21.54
C ASP A 456 7.85 5.81 20.45
N ASP A 457 8.17 4.51 20.49
CA ASP A 457 8.93 3.78 19.47
C ASP A 457 8.05 3.14 18.39
N ILE A 458 6.72 3.23 18.51
CA ILE A 458 5.78 2.91 17.43
C ILE A 458 5.60 4.18 16.60
N GLU A 459 6.34 4.23 15.49
CA GLU A 459 6.26 5.35 14.55
C GLU A 459 4.94 5.29 13.77
N ASN A 460 4.09 6.29 14.00
CA ASN A 460 2.83 6.51 13.31
C ASN A 460 3.09 7.36 12.06
N GLY A 461 3.47 6.70 10.96
CA GLY A 461 3.78 7.38 9.70
C GLY A 461 5.01 8.30 9.77
N VAL A 462 5.16 9.16 8.74
CA VAL A 462 6.24 10.15 8.66
C VAL A 462 5.85 11.39 9.45
N THR A 463 6.74 11.89 10.31
CA THR A 463 6.52 13.14 11.05
C THR A 463 6.88 14.35 10.19
N VAL A 464 5.96 15.33 10.09
CA VAL A 464 6.16 16.54 9.28
C VAL A 464 5.88 17.80 10.09
N CYS A 465 6.83 18.73 10.09
CA CYS A 465 6.60 20.08 10.58
C CYS A 465 6.26 21.01 9.40
N ASP A 466 5.09 21.64 9.44
CA ASP A 466 4.64 22.66 8.48
C ASP A 466 4.78 24.05 9.13
N ALA A 467 5.94 24.67 8.91
CA ALA A 467 6.39 25.89 9.57
C ALA A 467 5.97 27.13 8.77
N GLY A 468 4.87 27.76 9.19
CA GLY A 468 4.11 28.73 8.41
C GLY A 468 3.03 28.08 7.55
N CYS A 469 2.23 27.19 8.17
CA CYS A 469 1.26 26.33 7.48
C CYS A 469 0.12 27.07 6.75
N GLY A 470 -0.02 28.38 6.94
CA GLY A 470 -1.13 29.17 6.41
C GLY A 470 -2.47 28.60 6.90
N THR A 471 -3.47 28.52 6.03
CA THR A 471 -4.75 27.86 6.37
C THR A 471 -4.68 26.32 6.31
N GLY A 472 -3.50 25.73 6.47
CA GLY A 472 -3.31 24.27 6.47
C GLY A 472 -3.31 23.64 5.08
N CYS A 473 -3.15 24.43 4.01
CA CYS A 473 -3.23 23.97 2.62
C CYS A 473 -2.16 22.92 2.21
N LEU A 474 -1.07 22.79 2.98
CA LEU A 474 -0.13 21.67 2.90
C LEU A 474 -0.40 20.63 4.01
N SER A 475 -0.56 21.09 5.25
CA SER A 475 -0.88 20.27 6.43
C SER A 475 -2.04 19.28 6.24
N ILE A 476 -3.14 19.71 5.62
CA ILE A 476 -4.37 18.91 5.47
C ILE A 476 -4.16 17.76 4.47
N PRO A 477 -3.64 18.00 3.23
CA PRO A 477 -3.20 16.91 2.36
C PRO A 477 -2.21 15.94 3.01
N LEU A 478 -1.19 16.43 3.72
CA LEU A 478 -0.21 15.56 4.38
C LEU A 478 -0.85 14.62 5.42
N ALA A 479 -1.83 15.10 6.20
CA ALA A 479 -2.57 14.26 7.14
C ALA A 479 -3.56 13.29 6.45
N LYS A 480 -4.10 13.64 5.28
CA LYS A 480 -4.90 12.73 4.42
C LYS A 480 -4.03 11.60 3.84
N GLU A 481 -2.75 11.87 3.61
CA GLU A 481 -1.73 10.89 3.20
C GLU A 481 -1.05 10.18 4.40
N GLY A 482 -1.62 10.29 5.61
CA GLY A 482 -1.19 9.53 6.80
C GLY A 482 0.08 10.04 7.50
N ALA A 483 0.56 11.25 7.21
CA ALA A 483 1.64 11.87 7.96
C ALA A 483 1.17 12.43 9.31
N VAL A 484 2.00 12.35 10.36
CA VAL A 484 1.76 13.05 11.63
C VAL A 484 2.28 14.47 11.51
N VAL A 485 1.33 15.40 11.31
CA VAL A 485 1.63 16.81 11.01
C VAL A 485 1.59 17.69 12.25
N SER A 486 2.69 18.40 12.51
CA SER A 486 2.81 19.50 13.47
C SER A 486 2.83 20.81 12.68
N ALA A 487 1.78 21.62 12.81
CA ALA A 487 1.51 22.75 11.93
C ALA A 487 1.53 24.06 12.72
N SER A 488 2.27 25.06 12.26
CA SER A 488 2.38 26.33 12.98
C SER A 488 2.24 27.55 12.09
N ASP A 489 1.61 28.60 12.62
CA ASP A 489 1.64 29.95 12.05
C ASP A 489 1.66 30.99 13.18
N ILE A 490 2.28 32.15 12.92
CA ILE A 490 2.40 33.24 13.89
C ILE A 490 1.04 33.93 14.16
N SER A 491 0.08 33.79 13.25
CA SER A 491 -1.22 34.44 13.29
C SER A 491 -2.30 33.51 13.84
N ALA A 492 -2.74 33.76 15.07
CA ALA A 492 -3.78 32.96 15.74
C ALA A 492 -5.09 32.81 14.93
N SER A 493 -5.46 33.80 14.11
CA SER A 493 -6.62 33.71 13.22
C SER A 493 -6.39 32.82 12.00
N ILE A 494 -5.15 32.70 11.53
CA ILE A 494 -4.77 31.79 10.45
C ILE A 494 -4.73 30.35 10.99
N VAL A 495 -4.12 30.13 12.15
CA VAL A 495 -4.12 28.84 12.85
C VAL A 495 -5.55 28.35 13.15
N ALA A 496 -6.43 29.26 13.61
CA ALA A 496 -7.84 28.92 13.87
C ALA A 496 -8.61 28.56 12.58
N GLU A 497 -8.37 29.27 11.47
CA GLU A 497 -8.99 28.93 10.18
C GLU A 497 -8.38 27.64 9.59
N ALA A 498 -7.10 27.36 9.80
CA ALA A 498 -6.46 26.10 9.43
C ALA A 498 -7.03 24.91 10.20
N GLN A 499 -7.19 25.07 11.52
CA GLN A 499 -7.83 24.08 12.39
C GLN A 499 -9.30 23.85 11.99
N LYS A 500 -10.02 24.92 11.60
CA LYS A 500 -11.39 24.82 11.08
C LYS A 500 -11.45 24.14 9.70
N GLN A 501 -10.57 24.50 8.76
CA GLN A 501 -10.50 23.85 7.44
C GLN A 501 -10.13 22.38 7.58
N ALA A 502 -9.21 22.02 8.47
CA ALA A 502 -8.91 20.64 8.81
C ALA A 502 -10.12 19.92 9.44
N GLN A 503 -10.80 20.51 10.43
CA GLN A 503 -12.02 19.95 11.01
C GLN A 503 -13.11 19.73 9.95
N GLU A 504 -13.25 20.66 9.02
CA GLU A 504 -14.22 20.57 7.93
C GLU A 504 -13.82 19.52 6.87
N GLU A 505 -12.57 19.50 6.41
CA GLU A 505 -12.11 18.60 5.34
C GLU A 505 -11.80 17.17 5.79
N LEU A 506 -11.52 16.96 7.07
CA LEU A 506 -11.20 15.66 7.65
C LEU A 506 -12.41 15.01 8.35
N PHE A 507 -13.45 15.77 8.71
CA PHE A 507 -14.58 15.27 9.52
C PHE A 507 -15.99 15.75 9.08
N LYS A 508 -16.18 16.43 7.93
CA LYS A 508 -17.55 16.73 7.42
C LYS A 508 -18.36 15.47 7.10
N THR A 509 -17.70 14.43 6.59
CA THR A 509 -18.29 13.11 6.39
C THR A 509 -18.33 12.34 7.71
N LYS A 510 -19.43 12.52 8.45
CA LYS A 510 -19.83 11.58 9.50
C LYS A 510 -20.26 10.25 8.88
N ASP A 511 -19.29 9.42 8.57
CA ASP A 511 -19.46 7.98 8.46
C ASP A 511 -18.64 7.35 9.59
N ASP A 512 -19.30 6.73 10.58
CA ASP A 512 -18.70 6.31 11.86
C ASP A 512 -17.78 5.06 11.74
N GLN A 513 -17.10 4.89 10.59
CA GLN A 513 -16.37 3.68 10.18
C GLN A 513 -15.04 3.94 9.43
N SER A 514 -14.46 5.12 9.62
CA SER A 514 -13.10 5.49 9.18
C SER A 514 -12.17 5.61 10.40
N PRO A 515 -10.83 5.66 10.27
CA PRO A 515 -10.08 6.27 11.36
C PRO A 515 -10.51 7.74 11.45
N ALA A 516 -10.38 8.36 12.61
CA ALA A 516 -10.09 9.78 12.60
C ALA A 516 -8.73 9.95 11.90
N PRO A 517 -8.64 10.56 10.69
CA PRO A 517 -7.34 11.00 10.18
C PRO A 517 -6.70 11.88 11.27
N VAL A 518 -5.42 11.66 11.55
CA VAL A 518 -4.78 12.25 12.73
C VAL A 518 -4.79 13.77 12.58
N MET A 519 -5.63 14.42 13.39
CA MET A 519 -5.85 15.86 13.34
C MET A 519 -4.50 16.59 13.48
N PRO A 520 -4.07 17.43 12.51
CA PRO A 520 -2.80 18.13 12.61
C PRO A 520 -2.72 18.95 13.88
N LYS A 521 -1.56 18.93 14.53
CA LYS A 521 -1.31 19.70 15.75
C LYS A 521 -1.06 21.16 15.38
N PHE A 522 -2.14 21.93 15.26
CA PHE A 522 -2.12 23.36 14.98
C PHE A 522 -1.70 24.19 16.21
N GLU A 523 -0.60 24.93 16.11
CA GLU A 523 -0.06 25.78 17.19
C GLU A 523 0.23 27.22 16.72
N VAL A 524 -0.03 28.19 17.60
CA VAL A 524 0.37 29.59 17.38
C VAL A 524 1.83 29.76 17.83
N LYS A 525 2.76 29.62 16.90
CA LYS A 525 4.22 29.70 17.10
C LYS A 525 4.87 30.50 15.99
N ASP A 526 5.97 31.16 16.30
CA ASP A 526 6.91 31.65 15.30
C ASP A 526 7.99 30.59 14.99
N LEU A 527 8.84 30.85 14.00
CA LEU A 527 9.88 29.91 13.59
C LEU A 527 11.00 29.75 14.64
N GLU A 528 11.20 30.72 15.55
CA GLU A 528 12.23 30.68 16.59
C GLU A 528 11.76 29.86 17.81
N SER A 529 10.45 29.69 17.99
CA SER A 529 9.79 28.92 19.05
C SER A 529 9.35 27.50 18.63
N LEU A 530 9.77 27.03 17.44
CA LEU A 530 9.59 25.65 17.01
C LEU A 530 10.47 24.67 17.81
N ASP A 531 9.85 23.62 18.31
CA ASP A 531 10.45 22.59 19.16
C ASP A 531 10.12 21.16 18.66
N GLY A 532 10.90 20.19 19.15
CA GLY A 532 10.78 18.78 18.77
C GLY A 532 11.78 18.34 17.68
N LYS A 533 11.45 17.21 17.04
CA LYS A 533 12.20 16.58 15.95
C LYS A 533 11.22 16.02 14.93
N TYR A 534 11.55 16.16 13.65
CA TYR A 534 10.67 15.78 12.54
C TYR A 534 11.47 15.20 11.36
N ASP A 535 10.96 14.14 10.75
CA ASP A 535 11.57 13.52 9.55
C ASP A 535 11.72 14.54 8.43
N THR A 536 10.66 15.31 8.18
CA THR A 536 10.65 16.40 7.21
C THR A 536 10.18 17.69 7.88
N VAL A 537 10.96 18.76 7.72
CA VAL A 537 10.51 20.12 7.99
C VAL A 537 10.23 20.80 6.66
N VAL A 538 9.09 21.47 6.56
CA VAL A 538 8.68 22.25 5.40
C VAL A 538 8.40 23.68 5.86
N CYS A 539 8.94 24.66 5.13
CA CYS A 539 8.70 26.07 5.39
C CYS A 539 8.55 26.81 4.05
N LEU A 540 7.30 27.10 3.68
CA LEU A 540 6.96 27.71 2.39
C LEU A 540 6.52 29.16 2.59
N ASP A 541 7.07 30.03 1.77
CA ASP A 541 6.74 31.43 1.53
C ASP A 541 6.90 32.36 2.75
N VAL A 542 7.20 31.84 3.94
CA VAL A 542 7.55 32.58 5.17
C VAL A 542 8.83 33.40 5.04
N MET A 543 9.87 32.85 4.39
CA MET A 543 11.23 33.44 4.37
C MET A 543 11.23 34.89 3.87
N ILE A 544 10.30 35.24 2.98
CA ILE A 544 10.11 36.59 2.42
C ILE A 544 9.90 37.67 3.49
N HIS A 545 9.50 37.32 4.71
CA HIS A 545 9.27 38.27 5.81
C HIS A 545 10.51 38.53 6.67
N TYR A 546 11.60 37.79 6.46
CA TYR A 546 12.82 37.86 7.29
C TYR A 546 13.98 38.49 6.51
N SER A 547 14.71 39.41 7.16
CA SER A 547 15.97 39.90 6.60
C SER A 547 17.01 38.77 6.51
N GLN A 548 17.97 38.82 5.56
CA GLN A 548 18.94 37.73 5.33
C GLN A 548 19.61 37.26 6.63
N SER A 549 20.08 38.18 7.49
CA SER A 549 20.72 37.84 8.77
C SER A 549 19.80 37.12 9.77
N LYS A 550 18.47 37.28 9.65
CA LYS A 550 17.50 36.46 10.39
C LYS A 550 17.22 35.14 9.66
N ALA A 551 17.04 35.17 8.34
CA ALA A 551 16.79 33.96 7.53
C ALA A 551 17.92 32.92 7.69
N ASP A 552 19.18 33.34 7.74
CA ASP A 552 20.34 32.47 8.06
C ASP A 552 20.18 31.75 9.41
N GLY A 553 19.58 32.43 10.41
CA GLY A 553 19.25 31.88 11.72
C GLY A 553 18.05 30.93 11.68
N MET A 554 16.97 31.31 10.98
CA MET A 554 15.80 30.45 10.77
C MET A 554 16.19 29.14 10.08
N ILE A 555 17.01 29.21 9.03
CA ILE A 555 17.49 28.05 8.28
C ILE A 555 18.30 27.12 9.21
N ALA A 556 19.17 27.67 10.06
CA ALA A 556 19.92 26.88 11.04
C ALA A 556 19.00 26.24 12.11
N HIS A 557 17.95 26.94 12.55
CA HIS A 557 16.99 26.41 13.53
C HIS A 557 16.10 25.31 12.92
N LEU A 558 15.49 25.58 11.76
CA LEU A 558 14.68 24.62 11.00
C LEU A 558 15.49 23.37 10.62
N ALA A 559 16.78 23.53 10.28
CA ALA A 559 17.69 22.40 10.06
C ALA A 559 17.99 21.61 11.34
N SER A 560 17.99 22.27 12.52
CA SER A 560 18.23 21.59 13.81
C SER A 560 17.05 20.74 14.29
N VAL A 561 15.82 21.10 13.91
CA VAL A 561 14.60 20.32 14.19
C VAL A 561 14.23 19.32 13.09
N ALA A 562 14.87 19.41 11.92
CA ALA A 562 14.80 18.38 10.87
C ALA A 562 15.75 17.19 11.18
N GLU A 563 15.35 15.99 10.77
CA GLU A 563 16.19 14.79 10.83
C GLU A 563 16.65 14.36 9.43
N ASN A 564 15.71 14.13 8.51
CA ASN A 564 16.01 13.57 7.18
C ASN A 564 15.97 14.63 6.06
N ARG A 565 15.09 15.63 6.16
CA ARG A 565 14.84 16.61 5.07
C ARG A 565 14.35 17.97 5.56
N LEU A 566 14.84 19.04 4.93
CA LEU A 566 14.33 20.41 5.05
C LEU A 566 13.93 20.92 3.67
N THR A 567 12.66 21.29 3.49
CA THR A 567 12.14 21.92 2.27
C THR A 567 11.84 23.39 2.53
N LEU A 568 12.44 24.28 1.73
CA LEU A 568 12.31 25.74 1.86
C LEU A 568 11.86 26.36 0.55
N SER A 569 10.97 27.35 0.59
CA SER A 569 10.85 28.32 -0.51
C SER A 569 11.30 29.72 -0.08
N PHE A 570 11.79 30.51 -1.05
CA PHE A 570 12.21 31.89 -0.84
C PHE A 570 12.07 32.73 -2.10
N ALA A 571 11.70 34.01 -1.93
CA ALA A 571 11.68 34.99 -3.00
C ALA A 571 13.12 35.29 -3.47
N SER A 572 13.43 34.96 -4.73
CA SER A 572 14.81 34.96 -5.21
C SER A 572 15.30 36.36 -5.60
N LYS A 573 16.48 36.74 -5.11
CA LYS A 573 17.12 38.02 -5.43
C LYS A 573 17.78 37.96 -6.81
N THR A 574 17.11 38.51 -7.82
CA THR A 574 17.68 38.79 -9.14
C THR A 574 17.67 40.31 -9.40
N PHE A 575 18.48 40.77 -10.35
CA PHE A 575 18.48 42.18 -10.78
C PHE A 575 17.09 42.65 -11.25
N TYR A 576 16.35 41.79 -11.95
CA TYR A 576 15.00 42.07 -12.44
C TYR A 576 13.99 42.23 -11.29
N TYR A 577 14.03 41.35 -10.28
CA TYR A 577 13.12 41.44 -9.13
C TYR A 577 13.48 42.59 -8.17
N ASP A 578 14.77 42.92 -8.02
CA ASP A 578 15.19 44.12 -7.26
C ASP A 578 14.71 45.41 -7.94
N LEU A 579 14.75 45.48 -9.27
CA LEU A 579 14.19 46.59 -10.05
C LEU A 579 12.67 46.68 -9.92
N LEU A 580 11.94 45.57 -10.11
CA LEU A 580 10.47 45.55 -9.93
C LEU A 580 10.06 45.96 -8.50
N LYS A 581 10.80 45.52 -7.48
CA LYS A 581 10.56 45.89 -6.08
C LYS A 581 10.74 47.40 -5.86
N ARG A 582 11.80 48.01 -6.41
CA ARG A 582 12.00 49.47 -6.37
C ARG A 582 10.88 50.24 -7.08
N ILE A 583 10.39 49.73 -8.21
CA ILE A 583 9.25 50.32 -8.93
C ILE A 583 7.97 50.25 -8.08
N GLY A 584 7.73 49.13 -7.39
CA GLY A 584 6.61 49.01 -6.44
C GLY A 584 6.72 49.95 -5.23
N GLU A 585 7.93 50.14 -4.70
CA GLU A 585 8.21 51.06 -3.58
C GLU A 585 7.98 52.55 -3.95
N LEU A 586 7.98 52.90 -5.23
CA LEU A 586 7.68 54.26 -5.73
C LEU A 586 6.17 54.57 -5.83
N PHE A 587 5.29 53.57 -5.69
CA PHE A 587 3.82 53.74 -5.75
C PHE A 587 3.11 53.18 -4.50
N PRO A 588 3.35 53.74 -3.30
CA PRO A 588 2.78 53.24 -2.06
C PRO A 588 1.24 53.38 -2.03
N ARG A 589 0.54 52.24 -1.92
CA ARG A 589 -0.90 52.19 -1.58
C ARG A 589 -1.11 52.34 -0.06
N PRO A 590 -2.29 52.78 0.42
CA PRO A 590 -2.55 52.99 1.86
C PRO A 590 -2.58 51.74 2.76
N SER A 591 -2.35 50.54 2.20
CA SER A 591 -2.37 49.27 2.93
C SER A 591 -1.00 48.94 3.54
N LYS A 592 -0.99 48.42 4.78
CA LYS A 592 0.21 47.95 5.49
C LYS A 592 0.83 46.70 4.83
N ALA A 593 1.57 46.90 3.74
CA ALA A 593 2.33 45.81 3.12
C ALA A 593 3.52 45.40 4.02
N THR A 594 3.56 44.15 4.46
CA THR A 594 4.70 43.58 5.19
C THR A 594 5.96 43.69 4.33
N ARG A 595 7.08 44.15 4.90
CA ARG A 595 8.30 44.43 4.15
C ARG A 595 8.90 43.13 3.60
N ALA A 596 8.73 42.90 2.30
CA ALA A 596 9.28 41.75 1.60
C ALA A 596 10.80 41.86 1.42
N TYR A 597 11.51 40.76 1.69
CA TYR A 597 12.94 40.57 1.46
C TYR A 597 13.18 39.61 0.31
N LEU A 598 14.33 39.75 -0.37
CA LEU A 598 14.76 38.89 -1.47
C LEU A 598 16.10 38.25 -1.09
N HIS A 599 16.20 36.93 -1.26
CA HIS A 599 17.36 36.13 -0.85
C HIS A 599 18.11 35.62 -2.07
N ALA A 600 19.44 35.73 -2.07
CA ALA A 600 20.26 35.10 -3.11
C ALA A 600 20.35 33.60 -2.82
N GLU A 601 20.23 32.76 -3.85
CA GLU A 601 20.31 31.30 -3.68
C GLU A 601 21.64 30.86 -3.07
N ALA A 602 22.75 31.52 -3.43
CA ALA A 602 24.07 31.25 -2.86
C ALA A 602 24.16 31.55 -1.34
N ASP A 603 23.39 32.52 -0.82
CA ASP A 603 23.36 32.82 0.61
C ASP A 603 22.54 31.75 1.36
N VAL A 604 21.39 31.33 0.80
CA VAL A 604 20.57 30.24 1.34
C VAL A 604 21.30 28.90 1.32
N GLU A 605 21.97 28.56 0.21
CA GLU A 605 22.78 27.35 0.08
C GLU A 605 23.97 27.35 1.05
N LYS A 606 24.60 28.50 1.29
CA LYS A 606 25.65 28.66 2.31
C LYS A 606 25.11 28.53 3.74
N ALA A 607 23.90 29.01 4.02
CA ALA A 607 23.25 28.81 5.32
C ALA A 607 22.93 27.33 5.56
N LEU A 608 22.40 26.63 4.56
CA LEU A 608 22.16 25.18 4.59
C LEU A 608 23.45 24.37 4.80
N GLN A 609 24.50 24.66 4.05
CA GLN A 609 25.81 24.02 4.20
C GLN A 609 26.41 24.24 5.59
N LYS A 610 26.28 25.46 6.15
CA LYS A 610 26.70 25.77 7.52
C LYS A 610 25.89 25.00 8.58
N ALA A 611 24.64 24.66 8.28
CA ALA A 611 23.79 23.81 9.12
C ALA A 611 23.97 22.29 8.88
N GLY A 612 24.94 21.87 8.05
CA GLY A 612 25.21 20.45 7.77
C GLY A 612 24.30 19.82 6.72
N LEU A 613 23.60 20.63 5.90
CA LEU A 613 22.70 20.17 4.85
C LEU A 613 23.27 20.43 3.44
N LYS A 614 23.03 19.51 2.51
CA LYS A 614 23.28 19.66 1.06
C LYS A 614 21.97 19.75 0.28
N ILE A 615 21.92 20.56 -0.78
CA ILE A 615 20.73 20.67 -1.64
C ILE A 615 20.64 19.44 -2.55
N ARG A 616 19.57 18.66 -2.40
CA ARG A 616 19.22 17.48 -3.21
C ARG A 616 18.49 17.88 -4.49
N LYS A 617 17.52 18.79 -4.38
CA LYS A 617 16.61 19.19 -5.47
C LYS A 617 16.40 20.70 -5.46
N ARG A 618 16.20 21.27 -6.64
CA ARG A 618 15.86 22.69 -6.87
C ARG A 618 14.58 22.77 -7.68
N GLY A 619 13.75 23.76 -7.39
CA GLY A 619 12.50 24.05 -8.11
C GLY A 619 12.26 25.56 -8.24
N LEU A 620 11.33 25.93 -9.10
CA LEU A 620 10.91 27.31 -9.31
C LEU A 620 9.38 27.37 -9.42
N ILE A 621 8.76 28.08 -8.48
CA ILE A 621 7.36 28.48 -8.55
C ILE A 621 7.35 29.82 -9.29
N ALA A 622 6.64 29.89 -10.42
CA ALA A 622 6.56 31.07 -11.26
C ALA A 622 5.13 31.27 -11.78
N THR A 623 4.51 32.38 -11.42
CA THR A 623 3.24 32.85 -11.97
C THR A 623 3.42 34.25 -12.58
N GLN A 624 2.36 34.88 -13.08
CA GLN A 624 2.46 36.25 -13.62
C GLN A 624 2.89 37.30 -12.58
N PHE A 625 2.70 37.03 -11.28
CA PHE A 625 2.94 38.00 -10.20
C PHE A 625 3.69 37.44 -8.98
N TYR A 626 4.00 36.14 -8.95
CA TYR A 626 4.71 35.49 -7.83
C TYR A 626 5.87 34.62 -8.33
N PHE A 627 7.04 34.74 -7.70
CA PHE A 627 8.26 34.02 -8.06
C PHE A 627 9.05 33.60 -6.82
N ALA A 628 9.05 32.30 -6.53
CA ALA A 628 9.81 31.71 -5.42
C ALA A 628 10.67 30.55 -5.91
N LYS A 629 11.92 30.46 -5.43
CA LYS A 629 12.72 29.25 -5.60
C LYS A 629 12.39 28.29 -4.47
N LEU A 630 12.33 27.00 -4.80
CA LEU A 630 12.18 25.90 -3.87
C LEU A 630 13.51 25.13 -3.78
N VAL A 631 13.93 24.76 -2.58
CA VAL A 631 15.08 23.87 -2.36
C VAL A 631 14.68 22.72 -1.42
N GLU A 632 15.03 21.51 -1.81
CA GLU A 632 14.99 20.32 -0.95
C GLU A 632 16.42 20.07 -0.47
N ALA A 633 16.65 20.11 0.84
CA ALA A 633 17.94 19.88 1.46
C ALA A 633 17.89 18.67 2.40
N VAL A 634 18.98 17.93 2.47
CA VAL A 634 19.15 16.69 3.26
C VAL A 634 20.52 16.68 3.94
N PRO A 635 20.76 15.88 4.99
CA PRO A 635 22.08 15.75 5.62
C PRO A 635 23.25 15.53 4.64
N ALA A 636 24.36 16.23 4.88
CA ALA A 636 25.53 16.31 3.99
C ALA A 636 26.30 14.99 3.81
#